data_AF-A0A3N4IAC7-F1
#
_entry.id   AF-A0A3N4IAC7-F1
#
_cell.length_a   1.000
_cell.length_b   1.000
_cell.length_c   1.000
_cell.angle_alpha   90.00
_cell.angle_beta   90.00
_cell.angle_gamma   90.00
#
_symmetry.space_group_name_H-M   'P 1'
#
loop_
_entity.id
_entity.type
_entity.pdbx_description
1 polymer ?
#
loop_
_entity_poly.entity_id
_entity_poly.type
_entity_poly.pdbx_seq_one_letter_code
_entity_poly.pdbx_strand_id
1 'polypeptide(L)'
;MSSPPPTSPVHASSSPPPQSSPVPTPNPAQTITTPATPTSTPPTTSQRHVSPIAHPIPTPTAAAPSRRAQKAAALEAKIAHLESELASVQAQHEKLEKELPEEKDPDKIVKAHIKRLHVYNETKDVAMGLIGLVAVNRGVGVGEVLEEFGVDGKD
;
A
#
# COMPACT_ATOMS: atom_id res chain seq x y z
N MET A 1 -35.15 -10.29 -52.76
CA MET A 1 -34.64 -8.97 -53.17
C MET A 1 -34.65 -8.12 -51.89
N SER A 2 -33.52 -8.05 -51.18
CA SER A 2 -32.46 -7.03 -51.34
C SER A 2 -32.82 -5.70 -50.65
N SER A 3 -32.24 -5.47 -49.45
CA SER A 3 -31.21 -4.45 -49.12
C SER A 3 -31.20 -3.07 -49.85
N PRO A 4 -30.57 -1.98 -49.32
CA PRO A 4 -30.02 -1.66 -47.98
C PRO A 4 -30.34 -0.17 -47.51
N PRO A 5 -29.45 0.67 -46.88
CA PRO A 5 -29.76 1.47 -45.66
C PRO A 5 -29.74 3.01 -45.88
N PRO A 6 -29.83 3.83 -44.81
CA PRO A 6 -28.74 4.80 -44.60
C PRO A 6 -28.29 4.98 -43.13
N THR A 7 -27.14 5.66 -43.04
CA THR A 7 -26.13 5.77 -41.98
C THR A 7 -26.21 7.04 -41.10
N SER A 8 -25.70 6.94 -39.87
CA SER A 8 -24.93 7.97 -39.10
C SER A 8 -25.68 9.13 -38.39
N PRO A 9 -25.12 9.76 -37.32
CA PRO A 9 -23.73 9.71 -36.87
C PRO A 9 -23.49 9.22 -35.43
N VAL A 10 -22.35 8.53 -35.31
CA VAL A 10 -21.58 8.37 -34.08
C VAL A 10 -21.06 9.72 -33.62
N HIS A 11 -21.61 10.26 -32.53
CA HIS A 11 -20.89 11.28 -31.76
C HIS A 11 -19.99 10.57 -30.75
N ALA A 12 -18.72 10.46 -31.14
CA ALA A 12 -17.63 10.39 -30.18
C ALA A 12 -17.74 11.59 -29.25
N SER A 13 -17.81 11.35 -27.94
CA SER A 13 -17.39 12.35 -26.97
C SER A 13 -16.53 11.66 -25.93
N SER A 14 -15.24 11.88 -26.12
CA SER A 14 -14.13 11.42 -25.31
C SER A 14 -14.39 11.64 -23.82
N SER A 15 -14.30 10.56 -23.05
CA SER A 15 -14.00 10.65 -21.63
C SER A 15 -12.61 11.29 -21.46
N PRO A 16 -12.45 12.38 -20.71
CA PRO A 16 -11.14 12.83 -20.28
C PRO A 16 -10.64 11.90 -19.16
N PRO A 17 -9.38 11.41 -19.19
CA PRO A 17 -8.82 10.66 -18.07
C PRO A 17 -8.54 11.58 -16.87
N PRO A 18 -8.59 11.06 -15.63
CA PRO A 18 -8.28 11.82 -14.43
C PRO A 18 -6.80 12.25 -14.43
N GLN A 19 -6.55 13.53 -14.11
CA GLN A 19 -5.22 14.12 -14.00
C GLN A 19 -4.46 13.52 -12.80
N SER A 20 -3.37 12.82 -13.10
CA SER A 20 -2.37 12.38 -12.13
C SER A 20 -1.40 13.52 -11.83
N SER A 21 -1.19 13.81 -10.54
CA SER A 21 -0.18 14.76 -10.05
C SER A 21 1.26 14.35 -10.44
N PRO A 22 2.20 15.31 -10.55
CA PRO A 22 3.51 15.07 -11.17
C PRO A 22 4.49 14.33 -10.25
N VAL A 23 5.16 13.32 -10.82
CA VAL A 23 6.32 12.61 -10.24
C VAL A 23 7.61 13.40 -10.57
N PRO A 24 8.51 13.64 -9.60
CA PRO A 24 9.82 14.21 -9.89
C PRO A 24 10.81 13.14 -10.38
N THR A 25 11.48 13.44 -11.50
CA THR A 25 12.53 12.66 -12.15
C THR A 25 13.84 12.68 -11.36
N PRO A 26 14.66 11.62 -11.45
CA PRO A 26 16.11 11.78 -11.48
C PRO A 26 16.70 11.20 -12.78
N ASN A 27 17.35 12.05 -13.56
CA ASN A 27 18.30 11.65 -14.61
C ASN A 27 19.70 11.76 -14.02
N PRO A 28 20.59 10.77 -14.25
CA PRO A 28 21.79 11.13 -15.00
C PRO A 28 22.29 9.99 -15.91
N ALA A 29 22.13 10.16 -17.22
CA ALA A 29 23.01 9.55 -18.20
C ALA A 29 24.24 10.48 -18.41
N GLN A 30 25.40 10.05 -17.92
CA GLN A 30 26.69 10.54 -18.42
C GLN A 30 27.61 9.34 -18.73
N THR A 31 27.65 9.05 -20.03
CA THR A 31 28.86 8.86 -20.85
C THR A 31 29.91 7.85 -20.37
N ILE A 32 29.80 6.65 -20.94
CA ILE A 32 30.85 5.62 -20.94
C ILE A 32 31.87 6.01 -22.02
N THR A 33 33.11 6.26 -21.63
CA THR A 33 34.25 6.40 -22.56
C THR A 33 35.48 5.65 -22.02
N THR A 34 36.13 4.97 -22.96
CA THR A 34 37.30 4.06 -23.00
C THR A 34 38.59 4.58 -22.31
N PRO A 35 39.76 3.88 -22.26
CA PRO A 35 40.21 2.70 -23.04
C PRO A 35 41.03 1.62 -22.29
N ALA A 36 41.41 0.58 -23.05
CA ALA A 36 42.16 -0.61 -22.66
C ALA A 36 43.70 -0.49 -22.83
N THR A 37 44.44 -1.32 -22.06
CA THR A 37 45.79 -1.94 -22.31
C THR A 37 47.06 -1.04 -22.33
N PRO A 38 48.33 -1.55 -22.16
CA PRO A 38 48.82 -2.92 -21.84
C PRO A 38 50.02 -3.03 -20.82
N THR A 39 50.39 -4.27 -20.47
CA THR A 39 51.76 -4.82 -20.23
C THR A 39 52.73 -4.18 -19.21
N SER A 40 53.20 -4.97 -18.22
CA SER A 40 54.65 -5.29 -18.04
C SER A 40 54.92 -6.29 -16.90
N THR A 41 55.68 -7.34 -17.23
CA THR A 41 56.51 -8.21 -16.37
C THR A 41 57.93 -8.15 -16.95
N PRO A 42 59.00 -8.70 -16.31
CA PRO A 42 59.56 -8.58 -14.96
C PRO A 42 61.04 -8.03 -15.06
N PRO A 43 61.91 -8.14 -14.03
CA PRO A 43 62.83 -9.30 -14.01
C PRO A 43 63.28 -9.82 -12.62
N THR A 44 63.45 -11.15 -12.58
CA THR A 44 64.60 -11.95 -12.08
C THR A 44 65.51 -11.39 -10.97
N THR A 45 65.68 -12.14 -9.87
CA THR A 45 66.99 -12.71 -9.45
C THR A 45 66.88 -13.61 -8.20
N SER A 46 67.37 -14.84 -8.37
CA SER A 46 68.00 -15.77 -7.41
C SER A 46 67.60 -15.76 -5.93
N GLN A 47 67.11 -16.90 -5.43
CA GLN A 47 68.01 -17.88 -4.83
C GLN A 47 67.32 -19.23 -4.60
N ARG A 48 68.04 -20.27 -5.01
CA ARG A 48 67.75 -21.68 -4.83
C ARG A 48 68.25 -22.07 -3.43
N HIS A 49 67.36 -22.46 -2.53
CA HIS A 49 67.74 -23.27 -1.38
C HIS A 49 66.80 -24.46 -1.27
N VAL A 50 67.42 -25.64 -1.30
CA VAL A 50 66.80 -26.96 -1.27
C VAL A 50 66.74 -27.47 0.17
N SER A 51 65.67 -28.23 0.46
CA SER A 51 65.50 -29.26 1.49
C SER A 51 65.05 -28.83 2.91
N PRO A 52 64.41 -29.71 3.71
CA PRO A 52 63.50 -30.83 3.41
C PRO A 52 62.22 -30.89 4.31
N ILE A 53 61.21 -31.64 3.85
CA ILE A 53 60.13 -32.36 4.57
C ILE A 53 59.73 -31.86 5.98
N ALA A 54 58.52 -31.30 6.06
CA ALA A 54 57.58 -31.58 7.14
C ALA A 54 56.15 -31.30 6.64
N HIS A 55 55.33 -32.34 6.47
CA HIS A 55 53.90 -32.18 6.30
C HIS A 55 53.27 -32.01 7.69
N PRO A 56 52.71 -30.86 8.06
CA PRO A 56 51.76 -30.82 9.15
C PRO A 56 50.42 -31.34 8.62
N ILE A 57 50.00 -32.48 9.15
CA ILE A 57 48.63 -32.98 9.13
C ILE A 57 47.71 -31.80 9.52
N PRO A 58 46.70 -31.40 8.72
CA PRO A 58 45.69 -30.48 9.19
C PRO A 58 44.81 -31.23 10.18
N THR A 59 45.01 -30.99 11.47
CA THR A 59 44.08 -31.38 12.52
C THR A 59 42.79 -30.55 12.40
N PRO A 60 41.61 -31.15 12.17
CA PRO A 60 40.34 -30.42 12.22
C PRO A 60 39.78 -30.52 13.64
N THR A 61 40.35 -29.82 14.61
CA THR A 61 39.79 -29.78 15.97
C THR A 61 40.25 -28.52 16.69
N ALA A 62 39.41 -27.47 16.66
CA ALA A 62 39.40 -26.38 17.64
C ALA A 62 38.30 -25.32 17.38
N ALA A 63 37.68 -25.23 16.19
CA ALA A 63 36.79 -24.12 15.84
C ALA A 63 35.29 -24.33 16.14
N ALA A 64 34.87 -25.52 16.58
CA ALA A 64 33.46 -25.87 16.79
C ALA A 64 32.73 -25.23 17.99
N PRO A 65 33.34 -24.97 19.17
CA PRO A 65 32.61 -24.47 20.34
C PRO A 65 32.17 -23.00 20.17
N SER A 66 32.98 -22.18 19.51
CA SER A 66 32.69 -20.75 19.29
C SER A 66 31.45 -20.53 18.42
N ARG A 67 31.30 -21.28 17.31
CA ARG A 67 30.15 -21.12 16.41
C ARG A 67 28.83 -21.59 17.04
N ARG A 68 28.86 -22.60 17.92
CA ARG A 68 27.68 -23.03 18.68
C ARG A 68 27.29 -21.99 19.75
N ALA A 69 28.25 -21.45 20.48
CA ALA A 69 28.01 -20.40 21.46
C ALA A 69 27.47 -19.11 20.82
N GLN A 70 28.03 -18.70 19.67
CA GLN A 70 27.52 -17.56 18.90
C GLN A 70 26.08 -17.78 18.41
N LYS A 71 25.74 -19.00 17.97
CA LYS A 71 24.37 -19.36 17.59
C LYS A 71 23.42 -19.34 18.79
N ALA A 72 23.84 -19.86 19.95
CA ALA A 72 23.04 -19.83 21.17
C ALA A 72 22.74 -18.38 21.60
N ALA A 73 23.76 -17.53 21.67
CA ALA A 73 23.59 -16.11 22.00
C ALA A 73 22.71 -15.36 20.98
N ALA A 74 22.83 -15.66 19.69
CA ALA A 74 21.98 -15.08 18.64
C ALA A 74 20.52 -15.54 18.77
N LEU A 75 20.28 -16.79 19.18
CA LEU A 75 18.94 -17.31 19.44
C LEU A 75 18.35 -16.68 20.70
N GLU A 76 19.12 -16.55 21.78
CA GLU A 76 18.69 -15.88 23.02
C GLU A 76 18.33 -14.41 22.77
N ALA A 77 19.17 -13.68 22.03
CA ALA A 77 18.86 -12.31 21.64
C ALA A 77 17.58 -12.20 20.79
N LYS A 78 17.35 -13.18 19.90
CA LYS A 78 16.12 -13.24 19.09
C LYS A 78 14.89 -13.57 19.94
N ILE A 79 15.02 -14.46 20.93
CA ILE A 79 13.94 -14.78 21.87
C ILE A 79 13.59 -13.52 22.66
N ALA A 80 14.57 -12.83 23.25
CA ALA A 80 14.34 -11.60 24.01
C ALA A 80 13.69 -10.50 23.16
N HIS A 81 14.10 -10.37 21.88
CA HIS A 81 13.47 -9.44 20.95
C HIS A 81 12.00 -9.80 20.68
N LEU A 82 11.72 -11.07 20.39
CA LEU A 82 10.35 -11.54 20.10
C LEU A 82 9.45 -11.46 21.34
N GLU A 83 9.97 -11.69 22.54
CA GLU A 83 9.23 -11.52 23.79
C GLU A 83 8.87 -10.05 24.05
N SER A 84 9.82 -9.13 23.79
CA SER A 84 9.55 -7.69 23.85
C SER A 84 8.50 -7.24 22.84
N GLU A 85 8.57 -7.78 21.61
CA GLU A 85 7.60 -7.50 20.55
C GLU A 85 6.20 -8.04 20.91
N LEU A 86 6.12 -9.26 21.45
CA LEU A 86 4.87 -9.82 21.97
C LEU A 86 4.26 -8.97 23.08
N ALA A 87 5.07 -8.54 24.05
CA ALA A 87 4.60 -7.69 25.14
C ALA A 87 4.06 -6.34 24.63
N SER A 88 4.75 -5.73 23.65
CA SER A 88 4.30 -4.49 23.01
C SER A 88 2.98 -4.68 22.26
N VAL A 89 2.85 -5.74 21.47
CA VAL A 89 1.64 -6.05 20.71
C VAL A 89 0.47 -6.37 21.63
N GLN A 90 0.70 -7.10 22.72
CA GLN A 90 -0.32 -7.40 23.73
C GLN A 90 -0.79 -6.14 24.46
N ALA A 91 0.12 -5.25 24.85
CA ALA A 91 -0.24 -3.98 25.47
C ALA A 91 -1.04 -3.07 24.53
N GLN A 92 -0.70 -3.06 23.24
CA GLN A 92 -1.48 -2.35 22.22
C GLN A 92 -2.87 -2.98 22.05
N HIS A 93 -2.97 -4.31 22.01
CA HIS A 93 -4.25 -5.01 21.92
C HIS A 93 -5.16 -4.68 23.11
N GLU A 94 -4.65 -4.78 24.34
CA GLU A 94 -5.43 -4.47 25.55
C GLU A 94 -5.89 -3.01 25.59
N LYS A 95 -5.06 -2.08 25.10
CA LYS A 95 -5.45 -0.66 24.97
C LYS A 95 -6.58 -0.47 23.96
N LEU A 96 -6.49 -1.11 22.79
CA LEU A 96 -7.52 -1.02 21.74
C LEU A 96 -8.83 -1.69 22.19
N GLU A 97 -8.75 -2.81 22.90
CA GLU A 97 -9.90 -3.53 23.43
C GLU A 97 -10.67 -2.71 24.48
N LYS A 98 -9.97 -1.92 25.30
CA LYS A 98 -10.60 -0.98 26.25
C LYS A 98 -11.22 0.25 25.58
N GLU A 99 -10.67 0.70 24.45
CA GLU A 99 -11.19 1.85 23.70
C GLU A 99 -12.40 1.48 22.83
N LEU A 100 -12.51 0.20 22.44
CA LEU A 100 -13.65 -0.29 21.69
C LEU A 100 -14.78 -0.67 22.65
N PRO A 101 -16.02 -0.18 22.46
CA PRO A 101 -17.14 -0.69 23.23
C PRO A 101 -17.32 -2.17 22.91
N GLU A 102 -16.94 -3.06 23.84
CA GLU A 102 -16.99 -4.54 23.75
C GLU A 102 -18.32 -5.07 23.19
N GLU A 103 -19.42 -4.34 23.38
CA GLU A 103 -20.75 -4.77 22.97
C GLU A 103 -21.08 -4.60 21.48
N LYS A 104 -20.28 -3.88 20.70
CA LYS A 104 -20.65 -3.59 19.30
C LYS A 104 -19.71 -4.28 18.32
N ASP A 105 -20.16 -5.45 17.89
CA ASP A 105 -19.70 -6.15 16.70
C ASP A 105 -19.53 -5.16 15.53
N PRO A 106 -18.28 -4.88 15.09
CA PRO A 106 -17.98 -3.81 14.14
C PRO A 106 -18.69 -4.04 12.81
N ASP A 107 -18.83 -5.30 12.38
CA ASP A 107 -19.55 -5.64 11.15
C ASP A 107 -21.03 -5.29 11.25
N LYS A 108 -21.64 -5.46 12.43
CA LYS A 108 -23.04 -5.06 12.66
C LYS A 108 -23.18 -3.55 12.65
N ILE A 109 -22.23 -2.79 13.20
CA ILE A 109 -22.25 -1.32 13.16
C ILE A 109 -22.20 -0.85 11.71
N VAL A 110 -21.25 -1.35 10.92
CA VAL A 110 -21.06 -0.96 9.52
C VAL A 110 -22.31 -1.31 8.70
N LYS A 111 -22.84 -2.53 8.85
CA LYS A 111 -24.08 -2.94 8.17
C LYS A 111 -25.28 -2.07 8.56
N ALA A 112 -25.43 -1.74 9.84
CA ALA A 112 -26.49 -0.87 10.31
C ALA A 112 -26.36 0.55 9.74
N HIS A 113 -25.13 1.07 9.65
CA HIS A 113 -24.86 2.39 9.08
C HIS A 113 -25.14 2.43 7.57
N ILE A 114 -24.66 1.44 6.81
CA ILE A 114 -24.93 1.29 5.37
C ILE A 114 -26.44 1.24 5.13
N LYS A 115 -27.17 0.43 5.91
CA LYS A 115 -28.63 0.33 5.81
C LYS A 115 -29.29 1.69 6.08
N ARG A 116 -28.88 2.40 7.13
CA ARG A 116 -29.44 3.73 7.45
C ARG A 116 -29.19 4.73 6.33
N LEU A 117 -28.00 4.71 5.74
CA LEU A 117 -27.64 5.62 4.65
C LEU A 117 -28.48 5.36 3.39
N HIS A 118 -28.68 4.09 3.03
CA HIS A 118 -29.57 3.73 1.91
C HIS A 118 -31.00 4.17 2.17
N VAL A 119 -31.55 3.88 3.35
CA VAL A 119 -32.93 4.28 3.71
C VAL A 119 -33.09 5.81 3.71
N TYR A 120 -32.10 6.56 4.20
CA TYR A 120 -32.13 8.02 4.15
C TYR A 120 -32.12 8.52 2.71
N ASN A 121 -31.19 8.03 1.88
CA ASN A 121 -31.09 8.46 0.49
C ASN A 121 -32.36 8.14 -0.30
N GLU A 122 -32.89 6.92 -0.18
CA GLU A 122 -34.13 6.52 -0.84
C GLU A 122 -35.31 7.40 -0.43
N THR A 123 -35.46 7.67 0.88
CA THR A 123 -36.55 8.51 1.39
C THR A 123 -36.38 9.96 0.92
N LYS A 124 -35.14 10.48 0.95
CA LYS A 124 -34.82 11.82 0.48
C LYS A 124 -35.12 11.99 -1.01
N ASP A 125 -34.74 11.02 -1.83
CA ASP A 125 -34.95 11.08 -3.28
C ASP A 125 -36.44 11.08 -3.64
N VAL A 126 -37.24 10.23 -2.97
CA VAL A 126 -38.70 10.22 -3.12
C VAL A 126 -39.30 11.55 -2.67
N ALA A 127 -38.91 12.04 -1.49
CA ALA A 127 -39.41 13.31 -0.96
C ALA A 127 -39.08 14.49 -1.89
N MET A 128 -37.85 14.56 -2.40
CA MET A 128 -37.43 15.61 -3.34
C MET A 128 -38.16 15.50 -4.68
N GLY A 129 -38.41 14.29 -5.18
CA GLY A 129 -39.22 14.09 -6.38
C GLY A 129 -40.65 14.62 -6.21
N LEU A 130 -41.28 14.35 -5.07
CA LEU A 130 -42.62 14.86 -4.74
C LEU A 130 -42.63 16.38 -4.58
N ILE A 131 -41.65 16.93 -3.87
CA ILE A 131 -41.50 18.37 -3.67
C ILE A 131 -41.26 19.08 -5.02
N GLY A 132 -40.48 18.49 -5.91
CA GLY A 132 -40.29 18.99 -7.28
C GLY A 132 -41.61 19.06 -8.05
N LEU A 133 -42.47 18.05 -7.93
CA LEU A 133 -43.79 18.05 -8.57
C LEU A 133 -44.72 19.13 -7.98
N VAL A 134 -44.70 19.30 -6.66
CA VAL A 134 -45.47 20.36 -5.98
C VAL A 134 -45.01 21.75 -6.40
N ALA A 135 -43.69 21.95 -6.48
CA ALA A 135 -43.08 23.20 -6.91
C ALA A 135 -43.52 23.57 -8.33
N VAL A 136 -43.48 22.61 -9.27
CA VAL A 136 -43.96 22.79 -10.64
C VAL A 136 -45.45 23.14 -10.67
N ASN A 137 -46.29 22.44 -9.90
CA ASN A 137 -47.73 22.69 -9.88
C ASN A 137 -48.11 24.05 -9.28
N ARG A 138 -47.29 24.58 -8.35
CA ARG A 138 -47.47 25.89 -7.73
C ARG A 138 -46.77 27.02 -8.49
N GLY A 139 -45.87 26.70 -9.41
CA GLY A 139 -45.06 27.69 -10.12
C GLY A 139 -44.01 28.38 -9.25
N VAL A 140 -43.61 27.76 -8.14
CA VAL A 140 -42.61 28.29 -7.19
C VAL A 140 -41.33 27.46 -7.23
N GLY A 141 -40.24 27.99 -6.67
CA GLY A 141 -38.98 27.26 -6.55
C GLY A 141 -39.06 26.11 -5.53
N VAL A 142 -38.28 25.05 -5.73
CA VAL A 142 -38.16 23.93 -4.77
C VAL A 142 -37.73 24.42 -3.38
N GLY A 143 -36.87 25.45 -3.32
CA GLY A 143 -36.42 26.05 -2.06
C GLY A 143 -37.55 26.70 -1.25
N GLU A 144 -38.50 27.37 -1.93
CA GLU A 144 -39.65 28.01 -1.27
C GLU A 144 -40.61 26.95 -0.71
N VAL A 145 -40.80 25.85 -1.43
CA VAL A 145 -41.60 24.72 -0.94
C VAL A 145 -40.91 24.08 0.27
N LEU A 146 -39.60 23.87 0.23
CA LEU A 146 -38.85 23.31 1.37
C LEU A 146 -38.94 24.19 2.62
N GLU A 147 -38.85 25.51 2.46
CA GLU A 147 -39.00 26.49 3.54
C GLU A 147 -40.42 26.43 4.14
N GLU A 148 -41.47 26.33 3.31
CA GLU A 148 -42.86 26.16 3.77
C GLU A 148 -43.05 24.87 4.58
N PHE A 149 -42.34 23.80 4.22
CA PHE A 149 -42.34 22.53 4.94
C PHE A 149 -41.35 22.46 6.11
N GLY A 150 -40.62 23.56 6.41
CA GLY A 150 -39.69 23.64 7.53
C GLY A 150 -38.42 22.79 7.37
N VAL A 151 -38.04 22.46 6.13
CA VAL A 151 -36.81 21.71 5.84
C VAL A 151 -35.69 22.71 5.59
N ASP A 152 -34.97 23.07 6.66
CA ASP A 152 -33.75 23.87 6.54
C ASP A 152 -32.63 23.04 5.91
N GLY A 153 -31.90 23.61 4.94
CA GLY A 153 -30.81 22.92 4.22
C GLY A 153 -29.55 22.59 5.05
N LYS A 154 -29.68 22.48 6.38
CA LYS A 154 -28.61 22.21 7.34
C LYS A 154 -28.62 20.78 7.89
N ASP A 155 -29.59 19.95 7.50
CA ASP A 155 -29.71 18.53 7.85
C ASP A 155 -29.38 17.57 6.69
#